data_AF-A0A3B8ZQE9-F1
#
_entry.id   AF-A0A3B8ZQE9-F1
#
_cell.length_a   1.000
_cell.length_b   1.000
_cell.length_c   1.000
_cell.angle_alpha   90.00
_cell.angle_beta   90.00
_cell.angle_gamma   90.00
#
_symmetry.space_group_name_H-M   'P 1'
#
loop_
_entity.id
_entity.type
_entity.pdbx_description
1 polymer ?
#
loop_
_entity_poly.entity_id
_entity_poly.type
_entity_poly.pdbx_seq_one_letter_code
_entity_poly.pdbx_strand_id
1 'polypeptide(L)'
;AEPLFFLDYVAMSRDNPLLLEQIVSGISEGCVQADCALLGGETAIMPDHYRDDDYDLAGFCVGVVEKQHLISGGQIAVGDTLIGIGSSGLHSNGFSLVRKAVFGAAGLSVDEYVQELLATVGDALMTPTLIYAKLTRRILGHYRVKNVVHGIAHITGGGLLENTQRILHPKVDLVFERGSWTVPPVFPWIQKLGQIDSDEM
;
A
#
# COMPACT_ATOMS: atom_id res chain seq x y z
N ALA A 1 8.56 12.11 6.69
CA ALA A 1 7.84 13.35 7.08
C ALA A 1 6.69 12.97 8.00
N GLU A 2 6.26 13.89 8.86
CA GLU A 2 5.05 13.74 9.67
C GLU A 2 3.84 14.22 8.86
N PRO A 3 2.81 13.39 8.65
CA PRO A 3 1.58 13.81 7.98
C PRO A 3 0.87 14.90 8.77
N LEU A 4 0.41 15.96 8.10
CA LEU A 4 -0.36 17.05 8.70
C LEU A 4 -1.83 16.91 8.36
N PHE A 5 -2.12 16.81 7.05
CA PHE A 5 -3.48 16.70 6.56
C PHE A 5 -3.60 15.93 5.25
N PHE A 6 -4.82 15.52 4.98
CA PHE A 6 -5.26 14.81 3.78
C PHE A 6 -6.43 15.55 3.13
N LEU A 7 -6.50 15.48 1.81
CA LEU A 7 -7.60 15.94 0.96
C LEU A 7 -7.98 14.79 0.02
N ASP A 8 -9.28 14.56 -0.18
CA ASP A 8 -9.78 13.53 -1.09
C ASP A 8 -10.45 14.10 -2.34
N TYR A 9 -10.47 13.28 -3.39
CA TYR A 9 -11.22 13.54 -4.62
C TYR A 9 -11.90 12.25 -5.05
N VAL A 10 -13.23 12.27 -5.07
CA VAL A 10 -14.06 11.13 -5.47
C VAL A 10 -14.74 11.48 -6.79
N ALA A 11 -14.60 10.62 -7.80
CA ALA A 11 -15.30 10.78 -9.06
C ALA A 11 -16.15 9.55 -9.36
N MET A 12 -17.41 9.75 -9.75
CA MET A 12 -18.37 8.67 -9.97
C MET A 12 -19.31 8.96 -11.13
N SER A 13 -19.99 7.95 -11.66
CA SER A 13 -20.90 8.12 -12.81
C SER A 13 -22.19 8.89 -12.44
N ARG A 14 -22.69 8.69 -11.22
CA ARG A 14 -23.97 9.22 -10.71
C ARG A 14 -23.85 9.49 -9.22
N ASP A 15 -24.70 10.39 -8.72
CA ASP A 15 -24.77 10.67 -7.29
C ASP A 15 -25.21 9.43 -6.50
N ASN A 16 -24.41 9.03 -5.52
CA ASN A 16 -24.70 7.91 -4.61
C ASN A 16 -24.22 8.25 -3.19
N PRO A 17 -25.07 8.90 -2.38
CA PRO A 17 -24.71 9.34 -1.04
C PRO A 17 -24.28 8.21 -0.09
N LEU A 18 -24.88 7.02 -0.22
CA LEU A 18 -24.58 5.87 0.65
C LEU A 18 -23.17 5.31 0.36
N LEU A 19 -22.79 5.22 -0.91
CA LEU A 19 -21.45 4.83 -1.30
C LEU A 19 -20.42 5.88 -0.87
N LEU A 20 -20.73 7.17 -1.09
CA LEU A 20 -19.84 8.27 -0.70
C LEU A 20 -19.60 8.28 0.81
N GLU A 21 -20.62 8.05 1.63
CA GLU A 21 -20.49 7.93 3.08
C GLU A 21 -19.52 6.82 3.48
N GLN A 22 -19.63 5.64 2.84
CA GLN A 22 -18.72 4.51 3.10
C GLN A 22 -17.27 4.83 2.71
N ILE A 23 -17.08 5.47 1.55
CA ILE A 23 -15.75 5.89 1.08
C ILE A 23 -15.14 6.89 2.08
N VAL A 24 -15.86 7.95 2.43
CA VAL A 24 -15.37 8.99 3.34
C VAL A 24 -15.13 8.44 4.74
N SER A 25 -15.94 7.47 5.19
CA SER A 25 -15.71 6.75 6.45
C SER A 25 -14.35 6.02 6.45
N GLY A 26 -14.04 5.28 5.38
CA GLY A 26 -12.74 4.62 5.21
C GLY A 26 -11.56 5.59 5.13
N ILE A 27 -11.72 6.71 4.42
CA ILE A 27 -10.71 7.78 4.34
C ILE A 27 -10.47 8.39 5.73
N SER A 28 -11.54 8.67 6.47
CA SER A 28 -11.47 9.23 7.82
C SER A 28 -10.74 8.31 8.78
N GLU A 29 -11.06 7.02 8.75
CA GLU A 29 -10.35 5.99 9.54
C GLU A 29 -8.85 5.94 9.15
N GLY A 30 -8.54 6.02 7.86
CA GLY A 30 -7.17 6.11 7.37
C GLY A 30 -6.43 7.34 7.92
N CYS A 31 -7.07 8.51 7.95
CA CYS A 31 -6.51 9.73 8.52
C CYS A 31 -6.25 9.58 10.02
N VAL A 32 -7.17 8.95 10.76
CA VAL A 32 -7.00 8.64 12.19
C VAL A 32 -5.82 7.71 12.43
N GLN A 33 -5.64 6.68 11.60
CA GLN A 33 -4.47 5.78 11.67
C GLN A 33 -3.17 6.50 11.31
N ALA A 34 -3.21 7.41 10.35
CA ALA A 34 -2.08 8.23 9.93
C ALA A 34 -1.72 9.33 10.95
N ASP A 35 -2.63 9.65 11.87
CA ASP A 35 -2.55 10.78 12.80
C ASP A 35 -2.53 12.14 12.09
N CYS A 36 -3.37 12.31 11.06
CA CYS A 36 -3.53 13.56 10.32
C CYS A 36 -4.99 14.01 10.24
N ALA A 37 -5.19 15.28 9.92
CA ALA A 37 -6.52 15.85 9.72
C ALA A 37 -7.05 15.56 8.30
N LEU A 38 -8.32 15.19 8.18
CA LEU A 38 -9.05 15.27 6.91
C LEU A 38 -9.58 16.70 6.76
N LEU A 39 -9.00 17.50 5.87
CA LEU A 39 -9.37 18.92 5.74
C LEU A 39 -10.58 19.16 4.85
N GLY A 40 -10.86 18.23 3.95
CA GLY A 40 -11.97 18.33 3.01
C GLY A 40 -11.71 17.45 1.80
N GLY A 41 -12.63 17.50 0.87
CA GLY A 41 -12.53 16.77 -0.38
C GLY A 41 -13.44 17.39 -1.43
N GLU A 42 -13.40 16.81 -2.62
CA GLU A 42 -14.22 17.21 -3.75
C GLU A 42 -14.91 15.98 -4.35
N THR A 43 -16.14 16.14 -4.81
CA THR A 43 -16.91 15.06 -5.44
C THR A 43 -17.32 15.47 -6.85
N ALA A 44 -16.98 14.66 -7.85
CA ALA A 44 -17.30 14.90 -9.24
C ALA A 44 -18.24 13.82 -9.80
N ILE A 45 -19.31 14.26 -10.47
CA ILE A 45 -20.26 13.37 -11.15
C ILE A 45 -20.01 13.45 -12.66
N MET A 46 -19.51 12.37 -13.25
CA MET A 46 -19.04 12.30 -14.64
C MET A 46 -19.60 11.04 -15.36
N PRO A 47 -20.90 11.03 -15.72
CA PRO A 47 -21.59 9.87 -16.29
C PRO A 47 -21.04 9.43 -17.66
N ASP A 48 -20.50 10.37 -18.44
CA ASP A 48 -19.91 10.07 -19.74
C ASP A 48 -18.50 9.46 -19.64
N HIS A 49 -17.89 9.50 -18.44
CA HIS A 49 -16.53 9.02 -18.19
C HIS A 49 -16.49 7.70 -17.43
N TYR A 50 -17.31 7.56 -16.39
CA TYR A 50 -17.37 6.34 -15.57
C TYR A 50 -18.59 5.51 -15.90
N ARG A 51 -18.43 4.18 -15.87
CA ARG A 51 -19.53 3.24 -16.03
C ARG A 51 -20.34 3.16 -14.74
N ASP A 52 -21.64 2.91 -14.86
CA ASP A 52 -22.61 2.61 -13.80
C ASP A 52 -22.11 2.75 -12.35
N ASP A 53 -21.51 1.71 -11.77
CA ASP A 53 -21.07 1.69 -10.36
C ASP A 53 -19.55 1.88 -10.19
N ASP A 54 -18.83 2.21 -11.27
CA ASP A 54 -17.41 2.55 -11.20
C ASP A 54 -17.24 3.94 -10.57
N TYR A 55 -16.22 4.06 -9.75
CA TYR A 55 -15.74 5.32 -9.21
C TYR A 55 -14.21 5.34 -9.18
N ASP A 56 -13.64 6.54 -9.17
CA ASP A 56 -12.23 6.77 -8.96
C ASP A 56 -12.03 7.56 -7.66
N LEU A 57 -10.93 7.24 -6.97
CA LEU A 57 -10.55 7.85 -5.71
C LEU A 57 -9.10 8.29 -5.78
N ALA A 58 -8.90 9.60 -5.74
CA ALA A 58 -7.59 10.20 -5.56
C ALA A 58 -7.48 10.83 -4.18
N GLY A 59 -6.25 10.92 -3.68
CA GLY A 59 -5.94 11.50 -2.40
C GLY A 59 -4.67 12.32 -2.45
N PHE A 60 -4.62 13.36 -1.63
CA PHE A 60 -3.49 14.27 -1.53
C PHE A 60 -3.11 14.45 -0.06
N CYS A 61 -1.84 14.24 0.27
CA CYS A 61 -1.34 14.37 1.64
C CYS A 61 -0.22 15.42 1.70
N VAL A 62 -0.29 16.29 2.71
CA VAL A 62 0.81 17.20 3.07
C VAL A 62 1.42 16.72 4.37
N GLY A 63 2.76 16.67 4.38
CA GLY A 63 3.54 16.40 5.58
C GLY A 63 4.71 17.36 5.70
N VAL A 64 5.31 17.39 6.90
CA VAL A 64 6.45 18.26 7.23
C VAL A 64 7.63 17.44 7.74
N VAL A 65 8.84 17.90 7.44
CA VAL A 65 10.07 17.34 7.98
C VAL A 65 11.12 18.43 8.10
N GLU A 66 11.84 18.42 9.21
CA GLU A 66 13.02 19.26 9.36
C GLU A 66 14.10 18.81 8.37
N LYS A 67 14.76 19.75 7.68
CA LYS A 67 15.74 19.44 6.63
C LYS A 67 16.85 18.51 7.11
N GLN A 68 17.30 18.67 8.35
CA GLN A 68 18.34 17.84 8.97
C GLN A 68 17.90 16.40 9.30
N HIS A 69 16.58 16.14 9.37
CA HIS A 69 16.00 14.82 9.62
C HIS A 69 15.49 14.15 8.33
N LEU A 70 15.82 14.71 7.16
CA LEU A 70 15.44 14.13 5.88
C LEU A 70 16.18 12.80 5.67
N ILE A 71 15.41 11.73 5.44
CA ILE A 71 15.93 10.40 5.10
C ILE A 71 15.83 10.22 3.60
N SER A 72 16.95 10.26 2.90
CA SER A 72 17.03 10.15 1.43
C SER A 72 17.62 8.83 0.93
N GLY A 73 18.08 7.95 1.83
CA GLY A 73 18.86 6.76 1.45
C GLY A 73 20.36 7.04 1.27
N GLY A 74 20.80 8.30 1.22
CA GLY A 74 22.21 8.64 1.01
C GLY A 74 23.18 8.22 2.13
N GLN A 75 22.66 7.83 3.30
CA GLN A 75 23.46 7.30 4.41
C GLN A 75 23.57 5.77 4.39
N ILE A 76 22.87 5.09 3.46
CA ILE A 76 22.92 3.63 3.36
C ILE A 76 24.35 3.20 3.02
N ALA A 77 24.87 2.26 3.80
CA ALA A 77 26.24 1.77 3.68
C ALA A 77 26.33 0.25 3.85
N VAL A 78 27.46 -0.31 3.40
CA VAL A 78 27.79 -1.72 3.65
C VAL A 78 27.83 -1.98 5.16
N GLY A 79 27.11 -3.01 5.60
CA GLY A 79 26.95 -3.35 7.01
C GLY A 79 25.62 -2.91 7.63
N ASP A 80 24.84 -2.08 6.92
CA ASP A 80 23.46 -1.80 7.33
C ASP A 80 22.58 -3.05 7.29
N THR A 81 21.60 -3.09 8.19
CA THR A 81 20.62 -4.18 8.28
C THR A 81 19.31 -3.78 7.63
N LEU A 82 18.78 -4.66 6.78
CA LEU A 82 17.43 -4.51 6.24
C LEU A 82 16.40 -5.00 7.25
N ILE A 83 15.37 -4.20 7.50
CA ILE A 83 14.23 -4.59 8.33
C ILE A 83 12.97 -4.47 7.49
N GLY A 84 12.29 -5.60 7.28
CA GLY A 84 10.98 -5.64 6.63
C GLY A 84 9.86 -5.48 7.66
N ILE A 85 8.83 -4.71 7.31
CA ILE A 85 7.58 -4.63 8.07
C ILE A 85 6.51 -5.38 7.27
N GLY A 86 5.82 -6.33 7.90
CA GLY A 86 4.83 -7.16 7.24
C GLY A 86 3.69 -6.35 6.61
N SER A 87 3.23 -6.77 5.44
CA SER A 87 2.02 -6.26 4.79
C SER A 87 0.77 -6.96 5.33
N SER A 88 -0.41 -6.39 5.07
CA SER A 88 -1.69 -7.06 5.28
C SER A 88 -2.08 -7.98 4.11
N GLY A 89 -1.26 -8.03 3.05
CA GLY A 89 -1.55 -8.73 1.80
C GLY A 89 -1.06 -7.92 0.60
N LEU A 90 -1.91 -7.80 -0.41
CA LEU A 90 -1.63 -7.13 -1.70
C LEU A 90 -1.51 -5.61 -1.61
N HIS A 91 -2.02 -5.03 -0.52
CA HIS A 91 -2.19 -3.58 -0.37
C HIS A 91 -3.02 -2.99 -1.52
N SER A 92 -2.45 -2.09 -2.31
CA SER A 92 -3.16 -1.36 -3.39
C SER A 92 -2.51 -1.52 -4.77
N ASN A 93 -1.63 -2.51 -4.95
CA ASN A 93 -0.87 -2.69 -6.19
C ASN A 93 -1.03 -4.10 -6.77
N GLY A 94 -0.79 -4.24 -8.08
CA GLY A 94 -0.85 -5.53 -8.77
C GLY A 94 -2.26 -6.04 -9.11
N PHE A 95 -3.31 -5.27 -8.79
CA PHE A 95 -4.71 -5.72 -8.95
C PHE A 95 -5.11 -6.09 -10.39
N SER A 96 -4.44 -5.55 -11.42
CA SER A 96 -4.66 -5.99 -12.80
C SER A 96 -4.28 -7.46 -13.02
N LEU A 97 -3.15 -7.90 -12.47
CA LEU A 97 -2.71 -9.30 -12.53
C LEU A 97 -3.62 -10.18 -11.66
N VAL A 98 -3.93 -9.72 -10.44
CA VAL A 98 -4.84 -10.42 -9.52
C VAL A 98 -6.20 -10.67 -10.15
N ARG A 99 -6.84 -9.65 -10.74
CA ARG A 99 -8.13 -9.82 -11.41
C ARG A 99 -8.06 -10.82 -12.57
N LYS A 100 -6.97 -10.77 -13.36
CA LYS A 100 -6.77 -11.71 -14.47
C LYS A 100 -6.60 -13.15 -13.97
N ALA A 101 -5.86 -13.37 -12.88
CA ALA A 101 -5.66 -14.69 -12.31
C ALA A 101 -6.94 -15.24 -11.64
N VAL A 102 -7.56 -14.45 -10.77
CA VAL A 102 -8.68 -14.88 -9.92
C VAL A 102 -9.99 -14.97 -10.71
N PHE A 103 -10.38 -13.90 -11.38
CA PHE A 103 -11.67 -13.83 -12.09
C PHE A 103 -11.56 -14.31 -13.54
N GLY A 104 -10.41 -14.10 -14.18
CA GLY A 104 -10.18 -14.50 -15.57
C GLY A 104 -9.82 -15.98 -15.72
N ALA A 105 -8.66 -16.38 -15.19
CA ALA A 105 -8.12 -17.72 -15.37
C ALA A 105 -8.83 -18.75 -14.47
N ALA A 106 -9.03 -18.44 -13.19
CA ALA A 106 -9.68 -19.35 -12.25
C ALA A 106 -11.22 -19.27 -12.26
N GLY A 107 -11.80 -18.17 -12.76
CA GLY A 107 -13.24 -18.01 -12.88
C GLY A 107 -14.00 -17.95 -11.54
N LEU A 108 -13.31 -17.62 -10.45
CA LEU A 108 -13.90 -17.57 -9.11
C LEU A 108 -14.85 -16.37 -8.99
N SER A 109 -15.89 -16.48 -8.15
CA SER A 109 -16.74 -15.32 -7.82
C SER A 109 -16.24 -14.60 -6.56
N VAL A 110 -16.68 -13.36 -6.34
CA VAL A 110 -16.29 -12.57 -5.16
C VAL A 110 -16.76 -13.21 -3.84
N ASP A 111 -17.89 -13.92 -3.86
CA ASP A 111 -18.49 -14.54 -2.68
C ASP A 111 -17.96 -15.96 -2.42
N GLU A 112 -17.10 -16.49 -3.29
CA GLU A 112 -16.57 -17.84 -3.16
C GLU A 112 -15.60 -17.93 -1.97
N TYR A 113 -15.79 -18.93 -1.11
CA TYR A 113 -14.96 -19.14 0.07
C TYR A 113 -13.67 -19.89 -0.29
N VAL A 114 -12.52 -19.33 0.10
CA VAL A 114 -11.20 -19.90 -0.16
C VAL A 114 -10.61 -20.46 1.11
N GLN A 115 -10.55 -21.78 1.20
CA GLN A 115 -10.08 -22.50 2.40
C GLN A 115 -8.65 -22.11 2.82
N GLU A 116 -7.75 -21.88 1.85
CA GLU A 116 -6.35 -21.51 2.12
C GLU A 116 -6.22 -20.09 2.71
N LEU A 117 -7.21 -19.21 2.50
CA LEU A 117 -7.25 -17.83 3.00
C LEU A 117 -8.16 -17.65 4.22
N LEU A 118 -9.01 -18.64 4.49
CA LEU A 118 -10.05 -18.60 5.52
C LEU A 118 -11.03 -17.42 5.36
N ALA A 119 -11.27 -16.99 4.13
CA ALA A 119 -12.09 -15.83 3.79
C ALA A 119 -12.76 -16.02 2.41
N THR A 120 -13.72 -15.17 2.07
CA THR A 120 -14.20 -15.07 0.68
C THR A 120 -13.13 -14.43 -0.21
N VAL A 121 -13.24 -14.63 -1.53
CA VAL A 121 -12.37 -13.93 -2.51
C VAL A 121 -12.43 -12.42 -2.30
N GLY A 122 -13.64 -11.86 -2.17
CA GLY A 122 -13.85 -10.43 -1.94
C GLY A 122 -13.14 -9.94 -0.69
N ASP A 123 -13.37 -10.59 0.45
CA ASP A 123 -12.76 -10.20 1.74
C ASP A 123 -11.23 -10.26 1.71
N ALA A 124 -10.68 -11.33 1.11
CA ALA A 124 -9.23 -11.49 1.01
C ALA A 124 -8.59 -10.42 0.11
N LEU A 125 -9.22 -10.09 -1.02
CA LEU A 125 -8.72 -9.09 -1.96
C LEU A 125 -8.94 -7.65 -1.47
N MET A 126 -9.97 -7.40 -0.67
CA MET A 126 -10.33 -6.08 -0.14
C MET A 126 -9.70 -5.78 1.23
N THR A 127 -8.81 -6.64 1.73
CA THR A 127 -8.07 -6.38 2.97
C THR A 127 -7.32 -5.04 2.87
N PRO A 128 -7.61 -4.05 3.74
CA PRO A 128 -7.06 -2.70 3.60
C PRO A 128 -5.53 -2.63 3.68
N THR A 129 -4.95 -1.64 3.00
CA THR A 129 -3.51 -1.33 3.11
C THR A 129 -3.17 -0.87 4.52
N LEU A 130 -2.06 -1.35 5.08
CA LEU A 130 -1.59 -0.91 6.39
C LEU A 130 -1.00 0.50 6.32
N ILE A 131 -1.36 1.34 7.29
CA ILE A 131 -0.82 2.69 7.43
C ILE A 131 0.32 2.69 8.46
N TYR A 132 1.56 2.86 7.97
CA TYR A 132 2.76 2.78 8.81
C TYR A 132 3.20 4.11 9.44
N ALA A 133 2.40 5.19 9.36
CA ALA A 133 2.79 6.52 9.82
C ALA A 133 3.13 6.54 11.32
N LYS A 134 2.25 6.01 12.18
CA LYS A 134 2.48 5.93 13.63
C LYS A 134 3.68 5.07 13.99
N LEU A 135 3.84 3.92 13.33
CA LEU A 135 5.01 3.03 13.52
C LEU A 135 6.30 3.78 13.20
N THR A 136 6.36 4.39 12.01
CA THR A 136 7.53 5.14 11.54
C THR A 136 7.86 6.29 12.49
N ARG A 137 6.86 7.08 12.89
CA ARG A 137 7.05 8.17 13.86
C ARG A 137 7.60 7.67 15.20
N ARG A 138 7.11 6.55 15.73
CA ARG A 138 7.61 5.97 16.98
C ARG A 138 9.07 5.56 16.88
N ILE A 139 9.46 4.90 15.78
CA ILE A 139 10.85 4.48 15.55
C ILE A 139 11.77 5.71 15.46
N LEU A 140 11.41 6.69 14.63
CA LEU A 140 12.21 7.90 14.44
C LEU A 140 12.29 8.76 15.72
N GLY A 141 11.20 8.84 16.48
CA GLY A 141 11.15 9.58 17.75
C GLY A 141 11.90 8.92 18.91
N HIS A 142 12.18 7.61 18.83
CA HIS A 142 12.91 6.88 19.86
C HIS A 142 14.40 7.28 19.89
N TYR A 143 15.02 7.47 18.72
CA TYR A 143 16.43 7.79 18.59
C TYR A 143 16.67 9.28 18.41
N ARG A 144 16.73 10.01 19.54
CA ARG A 144 16.83 11.49 19.53
C ARG A 144 18.20 12.05 19.15
N VAL A 145 19.26 11.27 19.34
CA VAL A 145 20.66 11.74 19.18
C VAL A 145 21.35 11.12 17.97
N LYS A 146 20.99 9.87 17.64
CA LYS A 146 21.59 9.12 16.53
C LYS A 146 20.57 8.93 15.43
N ASN A 147 20.96 9.20 14.20
CA ASN A 147 20.20 8.79 13.03
C ASN A 147 20.51 7.31 12.77
N VAL A 148 19.59 6.43 13.13
CA VAL A 148 19.76 4.96 12.95
C VAL A 148 18.99 4.41 11.75
N VAL A 149 18.14 5.23 11.14
CA VAL A 149 17.39 4.85 9.93
C VAL A 149 18.01 5.59 8.75
N HIS A 150 18.77 4.86 7.95
CA HIS A 150 19.48 5.44 6.80
C HIS A 150 18.61 5.53 5.54
N GLY A 151 17.56 4.71 5.45
CA GLY A 151 16.64 4.67 4.31
C GLY A 151 15.30 4.03 4.68
N ILE A 152 14.25 4.40 3.94
CA ILE A 152 12.91 3.80 4.03
C ILE A 152 12.40 3.66 2.60
N ALA A 153 11.98 2.45 2.20
CA ALA A 153 11.33 2.20 0.92
C ALA A 153 9.90 1.71 1.18
N HIS A 154 8.90 2.37 0.58
CA HIS A 154 7.52 1.89 0.60
C HIS A 154 7.31 0.96 -0.59
N ILE A 155 7.03 -0.31 -0.31
CA ILE A 155 6.89 -1.33 -1.36
C ILE A 155 5.50 -1.20 -1.98
N THR A 156 5.46 -0.68 -3.20
CA THR A 156 4.24 -0.36 -3.96
C THR A 156 4.35 -0.95 -5.37
N GLY A 157 3.86 -0.25 -6.41
CA GLY A 157 4.07 -0.65 -7.80
C GLY A 157 5.56 -0.87 -8.10
N GLY A 158 5.88 -1.94 -8.83
CA GLY A 158 7.26 -2.39 -9.07
C GLY A 158 7.84 -3.31 -7.99
N GLY A 159 7.15 -3.49 -6.86
CA GLY A 159 7.50 -4.46 -5.85
C GLY A 159 8.82 -4.17 -5.12
N LEU A 160 9.40 -5.21 -4.53
CA LEU A 160 10.54 -5.07 -3.62
C LEU A 160 11.79 -4.52 -4.33
N LEU A 161 12.10 -5.05 -5.51
CA LEU A 161 13.33 -4.72 -6.24
C LEU A 161 13.31 -3.26 -6.71
N GLU A 162 12.26 -2.83 -7.40
CA GLU A 162 12.21 -1.48 -7.96
C GLU A 162 12.16 -0.42 -6.85
N ASN A 163 11.33 -0.62 -5.82
CA ASN A 163 11.16 0.38 -4.77
C ASN A 163 12.42 0.53 -3.90
N THR A 164 13.15 -0.55 -3.64
CA THR A 164 14.40 -0.46 -2.87
C THR A 164 15.56 0.11 -3.67
N GLN A 165 15.66 -0.19 -4.97
CA GLN A 165 16.69 0.40 -5.84
C GLN A 165 16.62 1.93 -5.90
N ARG A 166 15.43 2.54 -5.80
CA ARG A 166 15.23 4.00 -5.83
C ARG A 166 15.95 4.76 -4.71
N ILE A 167 16.28 4.08 -3.60
CA ILE A 167 16.92 4.72 -2.44
C ILE A 167 18.40 4.33 -2.27
N LEU A 168 18.92 3.43 -3.11
CA LEU A 168 20.27 2.90 -2.95
C LEU A 168 21.34 3.76 -3.62
N HIS A 169 22.50 3.81 -2.99
CA HIS A 169 23.70 4.33 -3.63
C HIS A 169 24.22 3.30 -4.66
N PRO A 170 24.73 3.72 -5.84
CA PRO A 170 25.22 2.79 -6.89
C PRO A 170 26.39 1.86 -6.54
N LYS A 171 26.90 1.93 -5.31
CA LYS A 171 28.03 1.12 -4.81
C LYS A 171 27.62 0.19 -3.67
N VAL A 172 26.32 0.12 -3.37
CA VAL A 172 25.77 -0.68 -2.29
C VAL A 172 24.64 -1.52 -2.87
N ASP A 173 24.75 -2.82 -2.69
CA ASP A 173 23.70 -3.77 -3.05
C ASP A 173 22.94 -4.22 -1.79
N LEU A 174 21.66 -4.50 -1.95
CA LEU A 174 20.86 -5.17 -0.93
C LEU A 174 20.86 -6.66 -1.17
N VAL A 175 21.09 -7.43 -0.10
CA VAL A 175 21.03 -8.89 -0.13
C VAL A 175 19.82 -9.32 0.68
N PHE A 176 18.86 -9.96 -0.01
CA PHE A 176 17.67 -10.51 0.62
C PHE A 176 17.85 -12.01 0.87
N GLU A 177 17.64 -12.43 2.11
CA GLU A 177 17.58 -13.86 2.45
C GLU A 177 16.14 -14.36 2.22
N ARG A 178 15.93 -15.14 1.16
CA ARG A 178 14.61 -15.73 0.88
C ARG A 178 14.20 -16.63 2.05
N GLY A 179 12.96 -16.51 2.50
CA GLY A 179 12.43 -17.24 3.66
C GLY A 179 12.68 -16.55 5.00
N SER A 180 13.35 -15.39 5.03
CA SER A 180 13.50 -14.60 6.27
C SER A 180 12.23 -13.87 6.72
N TRP A 181 11.15 -13.91 5.92
CA TRP A 181 9.83 -13.41 6.28
C TRP A 181 8.72 -14.37 5.86
N THR A 182 7.59 -14.29 6.57
CA THR A 182 6.36 -15.00 6.21
C THR A 182 5.67 -14.28 5.06
N VAL A 183 5.47 -14.97 3.95
CA VAL A 183 4.69 -14.46 2.81
C VAL A 183 3.19 -14.65 3.11
N PRO A 184 2.35 -13.60 3.05
CA PRO A 184 0.91 -13.75 3.25
C PRO A 184 0.28 -14.77 2.28
N PRO A 185 -0.66 -15.63 2.73
CA PRO A 185 -1.23 -16.73 1.92
C PRO A 185 -1.85 -16.30 0.57
N VAL A 186 -2.30 -15.05 0.46
CA VAL A 186 -2.87 -14.50 -0.77
C VAL A 186 -1.90 -14.53 -1.95
N PHE A 187 -0.58 -14.35 -1.72
CA PHE A 187 0.42 -14.37 -2.78
C PHE A 187 0.62 -15.75 -3.41
N PRO A 188 0.98 -16.81 -2.66
CA PRO A 188 1.11 -18.14 -3.25
C PRO A 188 -0.22 -18.67 -3.82
N TRP A 189 -1.36 -18.27 -3.24
CA TRP A 189 -2.67 -18.59 -3.79
C TRP A 189 -2.86 -17.99 -5.19
N ILE A 190 -2.63 -16.68 -5.36
CA ILE A 190 -2.72 -16.00 -6.68
C ILE A 190 -1.69 -16.55 -7.65
N GLN A 191 -0.46 -16.79 -7.19
CA GLN A 191 0.61 -17.35 -8.02
C GLN A 191 0.19 -18.69 -8.64
N LYS A 192 -0.40 -19.57 -7.82
CA LYS A 192 -0.91 -20.88 -8.24
C LYS A 192 -2.06 -20.75 -9.24
N LEU A 193 -3.02 -19.87 -8.99
CA LEU A 193 -4.17 -19.66 -9.88
C LEU A 193 -3.74 -19.11 -11.25
N GLY A 194 -2.84 -18.14 -11.25
CA GLY A 194 -2.37 -17.47 -12.46
C GLY A 194 -1.22 -18.16 -13.18
N GLN A 195 -0.63 -19.21 -12.60
CA GLN A 195 0.63 -19.82 -13.05
C GLN A 195 1.73 -18.76 -13.27
N ILE A 196 1.87 -17.84 -12.30
CA ILE A 196 2.75 -16.68 -12.40
C ILE A 196 4.18 -17.10 -12.02
N ASP A 197 5.15 -16.69 -12.84
CA ASP A 197 6.56 -16.93 -12.56
C ASP A 197 7.01 -16.24 -11.27
N SER A 198 7.91 -16.90 -10.53
CA SER A 198 8.39 -16.37 -9.24
C SER A 198 9.14 -15.04 -9.33
N ASP A 199 9.62 -14.67 -10.52
CA ASP A 199 10.28 -13.38 -10.75
C ASP A 199 9.28 -12.26 -11.11
N GLU A 200 8.05 -12.62 -11.51
CA GLU A 200 6.95 -11.68 -11.76
C GLU A 200 6.15 -11.38 -10.46
N MET A 201 6.22 -12.27 -9.46
CA MET A 201 5.61 -12.12 -8.13
C MET A 201 6.37 -11.15 -7.21
#